data_AF-Q9BUK0-F1
#
_entry.id   AF-Q9BUK0-F1
#
_cell.length_a   1.000
_cell.length_b   1.000
_cell.length_c   1.000
_cell.angle_alpha   90.00
_cell.angle_beta   90.00
_cell.angle_gamma   90.00
#
_symmetry.space_group_name_H-M   'P 1'
#
loop_
_entity.id
_entity.type
_entity.pdbx_description
1 polymer ?
#
loop_
_entity_poly.entity_id
_entity_poly.type
_entity_poly.pdbx_seq_one_letter_code
_entity_poly.pdbx_strand_id
1 'polypeptide(L)'
;MPSVTQRLRDPDINPCLSESDASTRCLDENNYDRERCSTYFLRYKNCRRFWNSIVMQRRKNGVKPFMPTAAERDEILRAVGNMPY
;
A
#
# COMPACT_ATOMS: atom_id res chain seq x y z
N MET A 1 -11.23 7.48 19.89
CA MET A 1 -10.59 7.73 18.58
C MET A 1 -9.66 6.56 18.31
N PRO A 2 -9.80 5.79 17.21
CA PRO A 2 -8.83 4.74 16.90
C PRO A 2 -7.44 5.37 16.80
N SER A 3 -6.46 4.76 17.47
CA SER A 3 -5.06 5.18 17.44
C SER A 3 -4.59 5.27 15.98
N VAL A 4 -3.72 6.22 15.65
CA VAL A 4 -3.15 6.38 14.30
C VAL A 4 -2.57 5.05 13.80
N THR A 5 -1.99 4.26 14.71
CA THR A 5 -1.44 2.93 14.42
C THR A 5 -2.53 1.91 14.02
N GLN A 6 -3.75 2.02 14.56
CA GLN A 6 -4.87 1.15 14.18
C GLN A 6 -5.36 1.45 12.76
N ARG A 7 -5.43 2.74 12.37
CA ARG A 7 -5.80 3.12 11.00
C ARG A 7 -4.78 2.67 9.97
N LEU A 8 -3.50 2.58 10.35
CA LEU A 8 -2.45 2.09 9.45
C LEU A 8 -2.52 0.58 9.20
N ARG A 9 -3.12 -0.19 10.12
CA ARG A 9 -3.37 -1.63 10.00
C ARG A 9 -4.74 -1.97 9.39
N ASP A 10 -5.55 -0.95 9.14
CA ASP A 10 -6.84 -1.14 8.51
C ASP A 10 -6.63 -1.46 7.02
N PRO A 11 -7.02 -2.66 6.55
CA PRO A 11 -6.86 -3.04 5.16
C PRO A 11 -7.67 -2.13 4.22
N ASP A 12 -8.71 -1.45 4.69
CA ASP A 12 -9.46 -0.47 3.90
C ASP A 12 -8.78 0.90 3.83
N ILE A 13 -7.81 1.21 4.70
CA ILE A 13 -7.07 2.48 4.69
C ILE A 13 -5.64 2.31 4.17
N ASN A 14 -5.03 1.16 4.32
CA ASN A 14 -3.64 0.96 3.90
C ASN A 14 -3.53 -0.16 2.86
N PRO A 15 -3.57 0.17 1.55
CA PRO A 15 -3.42 -0.84 0.51
C PRO A 15 -2.01 -1.45 0.46
N CYS A 16 -1.04 -0.81 1.11
CA CYS A 16 0.35 -1.25 1.15
C CYS A 16 0.70 -1.89 2.50
N LEU A 17 -0.30 -2.40 3.22
CA LEU A 17 -0.09 -3.04 4.52
C LEU A 17 0.86 -4.23 4.40
N SER A 18 0.66 -5.10 3.40
CA SER A 18 1.53 -6.26 3.15
C SER A 18 2.98 -5.86 2.86
N GLU A 19 3.20 -4.82 2.05
CA GLU A 19 4.56 -4.34 1.76
C GLU A 19 5.21 -3.64 2.97
N SER A 20 4.38 -2.95 3.77
CA SER A 20 4.85 -2.34 5.03
C SER A 20 5.30 -3.42 6.01
N ASP A 21 4.51 -4.49 6.14
CA ASP A 21 4.82 -5.62 7.01
C ASP A 21 6.06 -6.37 6.52
N ALA A 22 6.16 -6.64 5.21
CA ALA A 22 7.32 -7.29 4.61
C ALA A 22 8.61 -6.48 4.78
N SER A 23 8.56 -5.16 4.60
CA SER A 23 9.72 -4.29 4.84
C SER A 23 10.10 -4.21 6.32
N THR A 24 9.12 -4.22 7.22
CA THR A 24 9.35 -4.25 8.68
C THR A 24 9.97 -5.57 9.11
N ARG A 25 9.44 -6.69 8.61
CA ARG A 25 9.97 -8.03 8.88
C ARG A 25 11.39 -8.19 8.34
N CYS A 26 11.67 -7.69 7.14
CA CYS A 26 13.04 -7.72 6.61
C CYS A 26 14.01 -6.96 7.52
N LEU A 27 13.61 -5.77 8.02
CA LEU A 27 14.44 -5.02 8.95
C LEU A 27 14.68 -5.80 10.25
N ASP A 28 13.66 -6.43 10.79
CA ASP A 28 13.76 -7.26 12.00
C ASP A 28 14.75 -8.42 11.81
N GLU A 29 14.64 -9.14 10.69
CA GLU A 29 15.52 -10.26 10.34
C GLU A 29 16.98 -9.83 10.02
N ASN A 30 17.19 -8.58 9.60
CA ASN A 30 18.50 -8.08 9.15
C ASN A 30 19.14 -7.05 10.10
N ASN A 31 18.75 -7.01 11.38
CA ASN A 31 19.27 -6.06 12.36
C ASN A 31 19.16 -4.58 11.92
N TYR A 32 18.04 -4.24 11.28
CA TYR A 32 17.76 -2.93 10.71
C TYR A 32 18.69 -2.49 9.56
N ASP A 33 19.39 -3.43 8.92
CA ASP A 33 20.14 -3.17 7.69
C ASP A 33 19.18 -2.84 6.53
N ARG A 34 19.06 -1.55 6.24
CA ARG A 34 18.17 -1.05 5.20
C ARG A 34 18.61 -1.45 3.80
N GLU A 35 19.91 -1.66 3.58
CA GLU A 35 20.43 -1.98 2.25
C GLU A 35 19.95 -3.35 1.82
N ARG A 36 19.97 -4.33 2.74
CA ARG A 36 19.42 -5.68 2.51
C ARG A 36 17.93 -5.67 2.21
N CYS A 37 17.20 -4.69 2.74
CA CYS A 37 15.76 -4.56 2.57
C CYS A 37 15.34 -3.61 1.44
N SER A 38 16.28 -3.13 0.62
CA SER A 38 16.02 -2.16 -0.45
C SER A 38 14.89 -2.58 -1.39
N THR A 39 14.80 -3.87 -1.73
CA THR A 39 13.73 -4.41 -2.58
C THR A 39 12.35 -4.27 -1.94
N TYR A 40 12.22 -4.57 -0.64
CA TYR A 40 10.95 -4.42 0.09
C TYR A 40 10.53 -2.96 0.18
N PHE A 41 11.48 -2.04 0.42
CA PHE A 41 11.19 -0.62 0.39
C PHE A 41 10.77 -0.14 -1.00
N LEU A 42 11.38 -0.69 -2.06
CA LEU A 42 11.00 -0.37 -3.43
C LEU A 42 9.55 -0.82 -3.71
N ARG A 43 9.18 -2.04 -3.31
CA ARG A 43 7.79 -2.52 -3.43
C ARG A 43 6.81 -1.64 -2.66
N TYR A 44 7.12 -1.30 -1.41
CA TYR A 44 6.29 -0.39 -0.62
C TYR A 44 6.13 0.99 -1.28
N LYS A 45 7.23 1.57 -1.81
CA LYS A 45 7.19 2.84 -2.54
C LYS A 45 6.35 2.75 -3.81
N ASN A 46 6.52 1.68 -4.60
CA ASN A 46 5.77 1.47 -5.83
C ASN A 46 4.28 1.26 -5.53
N CYS A 47 3.95 0.50 -4.48
CA CYS A 47 2.58 0.35 -3.99
C CYS A 47 1.95 1.71 -3.66
N ARG A 48 2.61 2.53 -2.84
CA ARG A 48 2.09 3.86 -2.50
C ARG A 48 1.91 4.74 -3.73
N ARG A 49 2.85 4.68 -4.68
CA ARG A 49 2.78 5.44 -5.93
C ARG A 49 1.60 5.03 -6.78
N PHE A 50 1.36 3.72 -6.92
CA PHE A 50 0.23 3.17 -7.66
C PHE A 50 -1.11 3.63 -7.07
N TRP A 51 -1.31 3.40 -5.76
CA TRP A 51 -2.56 3.79 -5.11
C TRP A 51 -2.74 5.30 -5.04
N ASN A 52 -1.67 6.08 -4.92
CA ASN A 52 -1.75 7.53 -5.03
C ASN A 52 -2.22 7.96 -6.42
N SER A 53 -1.80 7.29 -7.49
CA SER A 53 -2.32 7.55 -8.85
C SER A 53 -3.82 7.30 -8.93
N ILE A 54 -4.29 6.17 -8.39
CA ILE A 54 -5.72 5.83 -8.32
C ILE A 54 -6.49 6.88 -7.50
N VAL A 55 -5.96 7.27 -6.34
CA VAL A 55 -6.56 8.30 -5.47
C VAL A 55 -6.69 9.63 -6.21
N MET A 56 -5.65 10.03 -6.96
CA MET A 56 -5.66 11.24 -7.77
C MET A 56 -6.70 11.17 -8.90
N GLN A 57 -6.84 10.02 -9.55
CA GLN A 57 -7.87 9.77 -10.57
C GLN A 57 -9.28 9.83 -9.96
N ARG A 58 -9.52 9.14 -8.84
CA ARG A 58 -10.81 9.15 -8.12
C ARG A 58 -11.17 10.56 -7.65
N ARG A 59 -10.17 11.32 -7.16
CA ARG A 59 -10.33 12.73 -6.79
C ARG A 59 -10.71 13.60 -7.98
N LYS A 60 -10.09 13.41 -9.15
CA LYS A 60 -10.44 14.11 -10.39
C LYS A 60 -11.87 13.78 -10.85
N ASN A 61 -12.30 12.54 -10.67
CA ASN A 61 -13.64 12.08 -11.02
C ASN A 61 -14.70 12.39 -9.95
N GLY A 62 -14.33 13.02 -8.82
CA GLY A 62 -15.25 13.31 -7.72
C GLY A 62 -15.73 12.09 -6.93
N VAL A 63 -15.10 10.93 -7.10
CA VAL A 63 -15.49 9.67 -6.44
C VAL A 63 -14.98 9.65 -5.00
N LYS A 64 -15.91 9.50 -4.04
CA LYS A 64 -15.62 9.31 -2.61
C LYS A 64 -16.07 7.90 -2.19
N PRO A 65 -15.27 7.16 -1.40
CA PRO A 65 -13.96 7.53 -0.86
C PRO A 65 -12.87 7.66 -1.94
N PHE A 66 -11.96 8.61 -1.75
CA PHE A 66 -10.85 8.83 -2.69
C PHE A 66 -9.93 7.62 -2.76
N MET A 67 -9.83 6.89 -1.65
CA MET A 67 -9.15 5.62 -1.59
C MET A 67 -10.16 4.49 -1.92
N PRO A 68 -9.82 3.57 -2.83
CA PRO A 68 -10.69 2.44 -3.13
C PRO A 68 -10.83 1.53 -1.91
N THR A 69 -12.02 0.97 -1.72
CA THR A 69 -12.32 -0.06 -0.71
C THR A 69 -11.59 -1.37 -1.03
N ALA A 70 -11.46 -2.30 -0.07
CA ALA A 70 -10.80 -3.59 -0.31
C ALA A 70 -11.34 -4.34 -1.56
N ALA A 71 -12.65 -4.29 -1.80
CA ALA A 71 -13.28 -4.91 -2.97
C ALA A 71 -12.85 -4.23 -4.29
N GLU A 72 -12.90 -2.90 -4.35
CA GLU A 72 -12.46 -2.14 -5.54
C GLU A 72 -10.97 -2.33 -5.82
N ARG A 73 -10.16 -2.54 -4.78
CA ARG A 73 -8.73 -2.81 -4.96
C ARG A 73 -8.47 -4.14 -5.64
N ASP A 74 -9.21 -5.18 -5.25
CA ASP A 74 -9.10 -6.50 -5.87
C ASP A 74 -9.49 -6.43 -7.35
N GLU A 75 -10.52 -5.66 -7.68
CA GLU A 75 -10.89 -5.37 -9.08
C GLU A 75 -9.80 -4.61 -9.84
N ILE A 76 -9.23 -3.55 -9.25
CA ILE A 76 -8.14 -2.77 -9.87
C ILE A 76 -6.90 -3.65 -10.09
N LEU A 77 -6.52 -4.47 -9.11
CA LEU A 77 -5.38 -5.38 -9.23
C LEU A 77 -5.63 -6.46 -10.29
N ARG A 78 -6.85 -7.01 -10.36
CA ARG A 78 -7.27 -7.93 -11.43
C ARG A 78 -7.22 -7.25 -12.81
N ALA A 79 -7.62 -5.99 -12.91
CA ALA A 79 -7.61 -5.22 -14.16
C ALA A 79 -6.19 -4.89 -14.65
N VAL A 80 -5.24 -4.66 -13.73
CA VAL A 80 -3.82 -4.44 -14.09
C VAL A 80 -3.12 -5.74 -14.51
N GLY A 81 -3.68 -6.90 -14.15
CA GLY A 81 -3.20 -8.22 -14.57
C GLY A 81 -1.90 -8.68 -13.91
N ASN A 82 -1.20 -7.80 -13.17
CA ASN A 82 -0.05 -8.09 -12.32
C ASN A 82 0.02 -7.06 -11.18
N MET A 83 0.67 -7.42 -10.07
CA MET A 83 0.95 -6.45 -9.01
C MET A 83 1.94 -5.41 -9.58
N PRO A 84 1.58 -4.12 -9.69
CA PRO A 84 2.42 -3.11 -10.36
C PRO A 84 3.65 -2.71 -9.54
N TYR A 85 3.96 -3.46 -8.47
CA TYR A 85 5.02 -3.22 -7.51
C TYR A 85 5.68 -4.52 -7.04
#